data_AF-A0A367LBI6-F1
#
_entry.id   AF-A0A367LBI6-F1
#
_cell.length_a   1.000
_cell.length_b   1.000
_cell.length_c   1.000
_cell.angle_alpha   90.00
_cell.angle_beta   90.00
_cell.angle_gamma   90.00
#
_symmetry.space_group_name_H-M   'P 1'
#
loop_
_entity.id
_entity.type
_entity.pdbx_description
1 polymer ?
#
loop_
_entity_poly.entity_id
_entity_poly.type
_entity_poly.pdbx_seq_one_letter_code
_entity_poly.pdbx_strand_id
1 'polypeptide(L)'
;MPNTEKITFAKLSGGDNYTYWALRMDSLLIRETEEALALIRLQLEDGPLTQIMHIKTASEAWNRLKELYNPVSFTSNFLLTKELLEM
;
A
#
# COMPACT_ATOMS: atom_id res chain seq x y z
N MET A 1 13.52 -32.80 -11.55
CA MET A 1 12.76 -31.60 -11.95
C MET A 1 12.95 -30.57 -10.85
N PRO A 2 13.48 -29.36 -11.12
CA PRO A 2 13.52 -28.34 -10.09
C PRO A 2 12.06 -27.94 -9.82
N ASN A 3 11.61 -28.10 -8.58
CA ASN A 3 10.35 -27.51 -8.12
C ASN A 3 10.52 -26.01 -8.29
N THR A 4 9.90 -25.44 -9.32
CA THR A 4 9.67 -24.00 -9.37
C THR A 4 8.69 -23.72 -8.25
N GLU A 5 9.20 -23.46 -7.04
CA GLU A 5 8.40 -22.90 -5.97
C GLU A 5 7.73 -21.66 -6.56
N LYS A 6 6.41 -21.72 -6.72
CA LYS A 6 5.64 -20.54 -7.08
C LYS A 6 5.92 -19.55 -5.96
N ILE A 7 6.73 -18.54 -6.24
CA ILE A 7 6.98 -17.45 -5.31
C ILE A 7 5.63 -16.79 -5.06
N THR A 8 4.95 -17.21 -4.00
CA THR A 8 3.70 -16.62 -3.52
C THR A 8 4.08 -15.36 -2.78
N PHE A 9 3.86 -14.23 -3.41
CA PHE A 9 4.09 -12.92 -2.80
C PHE A 9 3.08 -12.68 -1.69
N ALA A 10 3.56 -12.16 -0.55
CA ALA A 10 2.72 -11.82 0.57
C ALA A 10 1.77 -10.65 0.22
N LYS A 11 0.53 -10.74 0.70
CA LYS A 11 -0.43 -9.64 0.70
C LYS A 11 -0.01 -8.57 1.70
N LEU A 12 -0.52 -7.34 1.55
CA LEU A 12 -0.30 -6.31 2.56
C LEU A 12 -1.02 -6.71 3.85
N SER A 13 -0.27 -6.83 4.93
CA SER A 13 -0.78 -7.15 6.27
C SER A 13 -0.61 -5.98 7.24
N GLY A 14 0.35 -5.08 6.98
CA GLY A 14 0.58 -3.89 7.80
C GLY A 14 1.84 -3.13 7.42
N GLY A 15 2.33 -2.30 8.34
CA GLY A 15 3.55 -1.50 8.12
C GLY A 15 4.80 -2.35 7.90
N ASP A 16 4.90 -3.49 8.59
CA ASP A 16 6.10 -4.35 8.57
C ASP A 16 6.48 -4.86 7.18
N ASN A 17 5.49 -5.11 6.32
CA ASN A 17 5.72 -5.60 4.95
C ASN A 17 5.40 -4.57 3.86
N TYR A 18 5.08 -3.34 4.26
CA TYR A 18 4.65 -2.28 3.35
C TYR A 18 5.68 -1.96 2.28
N THR A 19 6.95 -1.75 2.65
CA THR A 19 8.00 -1.32 1.71
C THR A 19 8.20 -2.30 0.55
N TYR A 20 8.28 -3.60 0.86
CA TYR A 20 8.45 -4.63 -0.16
C TYR A 20 7.17 -4.82 -0.99
N TRP A 21 6.00 -4.72 -0.36
CA TRP A 21 4.72 -4.79 -1.06
C TRP A 21 4.54 -3.60 -2.02
N ALA A 22 4.91 -2.39 -1.60
CA ALA A 22 4.72 -1.16 -2.36
C ALA A 22 5.55 -1.15 -3.65
N LEU A 23 6.83 -1.54 -3.59
CA LEU A 23 7.69 -1.67 -4.77
C LEU A 23 7.10 -2.59 -5.84
N ARG A 24 6.47 -3.69 -5.41
CA ARG A 24 5.76 -4.61 -6.30
C ARG A 24 4.51 -3.97 -6.88
N MET A 25 3.71 -3.32 -6.05
CA MET A 25 2.48 -2.67 -6.52
C MET A 25 2.75 -1.55 -7.50
N ASP A 26 3.83 -0.77 -7.32
CA ASP A 26 4.26 0.21 -8.30
C ASP A 26 4.51 -0.47 -9.66
N SER A 27 5.22 -1.60 -9.70
CA SER A 27 5.42 -2.35 -10.96
C SER A 27 4.13 -2.88 -11.61
N LEU A 28 3.11 -3.21 -10.80
CA LEU A 28 1.80 -3.69 -11.26
C LEU A 28 0.93 -2.54 -11.77
N LEU A 29 0.98 -1.39 -11.09
CA LEU A 29 0.12 -0.22 -11.33
C LEU A 29 0.62 0.68 -12.47
N ILE A 30 1.86 0.51 -12.95
CA ILE A 30 2.40 1.18 -14.16
C ILE A 30 1.49 1.03 -15.40
N ARG A 31 0.56 0.06 -15.41
CA ARG A 31 -0.31 -0.22 -16.56
C ARG A 31 -1.69 0.47 -16.52
N GLU A 32 -1.98 1.35 -15.55
CA GLU A 32 -3.25 2.09 -15.37
C GLU A 32 -4.46 1.44 -16.06
N THR A 33 -4.88 0.28 -15.55
CA THR A 33 -6.04 -0.44 -16.07
C THR A 33 -7.29 -0.05 -15.27
N GLU A 34 -8.47 -0.14 -15.89
CA GLU A 34 -9.77 -0.03 -15.19
C GLU A 34 -9.89 -1.04 -14.03
N GLU A 35 -9.08 -2.10 -14.05
CA GLU A 35 -9.02 -3.18 -13.07
C GLU A 35 -8.07 -2.90 -11.89
N ALA A 36 -7.34 -1.79 -11.89
CA ALA A 36 -6.31 -1.48 -10.89
C ALA A 36 -6.86 -1.51 -9.45
N LEU A 37 -8.08 -1.03 -9.21
CA LEU A 37 -8.71 -1.07 -7.89
C LEU A 37 -8.99 -2.51 -7.43
N ALA A 38 -9.46 -3.36 -8.34
CA ALA A 38 -9.70 -4.77 -8.04
C ALA A 38 -8.39 -5.50 -7.73
N LEU A 39 -7.34 -5.22 -8.50
CA LEU A 39 -6.00 -5.76 -8.27
C LEU A 39 -5.46 -5.33 -6.90
N ILE A 40 -5.59 -4.05 -6.54
CA ILE A 40 -5.21 -3.56 -5.21
C ILE A 40 -5.92 -4.37 -4.14
N ARG A 41 -7.27 -4.45 -4.20
CA ARG A 41 -8.07 -5.17 -3.19
C ARG A 41 -7.69 -6.65 -3.07
N LEU A 42 -7.36 -7.32 -4.16
CA LEU A 42 -6.90 -8.72 -4.13
C LEU A 42 -5.60 -8.91 -3.35
N GLN A 43 -4.73 -7.88 -3.33
CA GLN A 43 -3.41 -7.91 -2.70
C GLN A 43 -3.44 -7.46 -1.24
N LEU A 44 -4.60 -7.23 -0.65
CA LEU A 44 -4.76 -6.85 0.75
C LEU A 44 -5.27 -8.02 1.58
N GLU A 45 -4.81 -8.08 2.83
CA GLU A 45 -5.50 -8.81 3.89
C GLU A 45 -6.73 -8.01 4.38
N ASP A 46 -7.59 -8.67 5.17
CA ASP A 46 -8.87 -8.10 5.60
C ASP A 46 -8.71 -6.76 6.34
N GLY A 47 -7.66 -6.64 7.16
CA GLY A 47 -7.32 -5.41 7.89
C GLY A 47 -7.16 -4.20 6.95
N PRO A 48 -6.13 -4.15 6.11
CA PRO A 48 -5.97 -3.07 5.13
C PRO A 48 -7.14 -2.92 4.16
N LEU A 49 -7.83 -4.01 3.79
CA LEU A 49 -8.99 -3.96 2.91
C LEU A 49 -10.15 -3.15 3.51
N THR A 50 -10.42 -3.30 4.81
CA THR A 50 -11.48 -2.52 5.49
C THR A 50 -11.26 -1.01 5.38
N GLN A 51 -10.00 -0.56 5.33
CA GLN A 51 -9.64 0.86 5.28
C GLN A 51 -9.96 1.53 3.94
N ILE A 52 -10.02 0.75 2.84
CA ILE A 52 -10.22 1.27 1.49
C ILE A 52 -11.48 0.74 0.80
N MET A 53 -12.31 -0.04 1.52
CA MET A 53 -13.54 -0.66 1.03
C MET A 53 -14.50 0.34 0.34
N HIS A 54 -14.62 1.55 0.90
CA HIS A 54 -15.54 2.58 0.45
C HIS A 54 -14.98 3.43 -0.70
N ILE A 55 -13.68 3.30 -1.01
CA ILE A 55 -12.99 4.08 -2.02
C ILE A 55 -13.32 3.55 -3.42
N LYS A 56 -13.61 4.47 -4.35
CA LYS A 56 -14.08 4.15 -5.71
C LYS A 56 -12.99 4.19 -6.77
N THR A 57 -11.83 4.77 -6.47
CA THR A 57 -10.74 4.92 -7.44
C THR A 57 -9.46 4.24 -6.95
N ALA A 58 -8.69 3.68 -7.88
CA ALA A 58 -7.42 3.03 -7.56
C ALA A 58 -6.39 4.01 -6.98
N SER A 59 -6.34 5.24 -7.51
CA SER A 59 -5.44 6.30 -7.06
C SER A 59 -5.70 6.70 -5.61
N GLU A 60 -6.97 6.94 -5.25
CA GLU A 60 -7.35 7.29 -3.89
C GLU A 60 -7.07 6.14 -2.92
N ALA A 61 -7.34 4.89 -3.32
CA ALA A 61 -7.03 3.72 -2.51
C ALA A 61 -5.51 3.58 -2.28
N TRP A 62 -4.71 3.78 -3.33
CA TRP A 62 -3.25 3.75 -3.27
C TRP A 62 -2.70 4.85 -2.36
N ASN A 63 -3.21 6.07 -2.47
CA ASN A 63 -2.80 7.19 -1.62
C ASN A 63 -3.17 6.94 -0.16
N ARG A 64 -4.37 6.41 0.11
CA ARG A 64 -4.78 6.07 1.47
C ARG A 64 -3.89 5.00 2.11
N LEU A 65 -3.53 3.96 1.37
CA LEU A 65 -2.61 2.92 1.85
C LEU A 65 -1.21 3.48 2.11
N LYS A 66 -0.72 4.39 1.25
CA LYS A 66 0.54 5.12 1.49
C LYS A 66 0.49 5.89 2.81
N GLU A 67 -0.55 6.69 3.06
CA GLU A 67 -0.67 7.44 4.30
C GLU A 67 -0.66 6.56 5.56
N LEU A 68 -1.36 5.42 5.50
CA LEU A 68 -1.55 4.54 6.65
C LEU A 68 -0.33 3.69 6.99
N TYR A 69 0.39 3.21 5.97
CA TYR A 69 1.38 2.15 6.14
C TYR A 69 2.79 2.55 5.73
N ASN A 70 2.99 3.65 4.99
CA ASN A 70 4.33 4.13 4.69
C ASN A 70 4.99 4.70 5.96
N PRO A 71 6.07 4.10 6.46
CA PRO A 71 6.74 4.58 7.67
C PRO A 71 7.34 5.98 7.50
N VAL A 72 7.66 6.38 6.26
CA VAL A 72 8.25 7.68 5.93
C VAL A 72 7.20 8.80 5.98
N SER A 73 5.94 8.54 5.62
CA SER A 73 4.87 9.55 5.76
C SER A 73 4.52 9.81 7.22
N PHE A 74 4.63 8.81 8.09
CA PHE A 74 4.39 9.00 9.53
C PHE A 74 5.49 9.83 10.20
N THR A 75 6.76 9.47 9.97
CA THR A 75 7.90 10.21 10.54
C THR A 75 8.06 11.61 9.96
N SER A 76 7.88 11.79 8.65
CA SER A 76 7.99 13.12 8.02
C SER A 76 6.86 14.05 8.45
N ASN A 77 5.60 13.57 8.51
CA ASN A 77 4.48 14.41 8.98
C ASN A 77 4.59 14.72 10.47
N PHE A 78 5.05 13.78 11.30
CA PHE A 78 5.29 14.03 12.72
C PHE A 78 6.36 15.11 12.95
N LEU A 79 7.48 15.05 12.21
CA LEU A 79 8.54 16.06 12.32
C LEU A 79 8.07 17.43 11.83
N LEU A 80 7.37 17.49 10.70
CA LEU A 80 6.81 18.73 10.16
C LEU A 80 5.75 19.35 11.07
N THR A 81 4.87 18.54 11.66
CA THR A 81 3.87 19.04 12.60
C THR A 81 4.49 19.52 13.90
N LYS A 82 5.55 18.85 14.38
CA LYS A 82 6.31 19.29 15.54
C LYS A 82 7.00 20.64 15.30
N GLU A 83 7.68 20.82 14.17
CA GLU A 83 8.32 22.10 13.82
C GLU A 83 7.30 23.24 13.70
N LEU A 84 6.09 22.99 13.17
CA LEU A 84 5.06 24.01 13.03
C LEU A 84 4.34 24.37 14.35
N LEU A 85 4.25 23.42 15.29
CA LEU A 85 3.61 23.63 16.61
C LEU A 85 4.58 24.20 17.66
N GLU A 86 5.89 24.08 17.44
CA GLU A 86 6.94 24.66 18.29
C GLU A 86 7.43 26.05 17.81
N MET A 87 6.75 26.66 16.82
CA MET A 87 6.89 28.08 16.41
C MET A 87 5.96 29.01 17.19
#